data_AF-A0ABD3ABY5-F1
#
_entry.id   AF-A0ABD3ABY5-F1
#
_cell.length_a   1.000
_cell.length_b   1.000
_cell.length_c   1.000
_cell.angle_alpha   90.00
_cell.angle_beta   90.00
_cell.angle_gamma   90.00
#
_symmetry.space_group_name_H-M   'P 1'
#
loop_
_entity.id
_entity.type
_entity.pdbx_description
1 polymer ?
#
loop_
_entity_poly.entity_id
_entity_poly.type
_entity_poly.pdbx_seq_one_letter_code
_entity_poly.pdbx_strand_id
1 'polypeptide(L)'
;MLFFCDEHQIVLQEVPWLIMKSNNYFIPSLFLIPSFVQELNDLFPEKGAVFHYLGRYLFHPTNSVWGLITRYYITYLAKADEKIGIQIRVLETDSSLLIKHVLDQILACVWKENLLPKIEEQEPENIPSGKPIKRTKAVLITSLSSGYFEAIRDMYWEH
;
A
#
# COMPACT_ATOMS: atom_id res chain seq x y z
N MET A 1 0.62 19.27 -22.46
CA MET A 1 -0.24 18.13 -22.86
C MET A 1 -1.64 18.68 -23.06
N LEU A 2 -2.10 18.83 -24.31
CA LEU A 2 -3.28 19.66 -24.65
C LEU A 2 -4.60 19.14 -24.06
N PHE A 3 -4.70 17.84 -23.76
CA PHE A 3 -5.90 17.24 -23.16
C PHE A 3 -6.30 17.92 -21.82
N PHE A 4 -5.36 18.36 -20.99
CA PHE A 4 -5.69 18.96 -19.69
C PHE A 4 -5.94 20.47 -19.76
N CYS A 5 -6.14 21.03 -20.95
CA CYS A 5 -6.50 22.43 -21.16
C CYS A 5 -8.01 22.55 -21.37
N ASP A 6 -8.64 23.52 -20.72
CA ASP A 6 -10.09 23.75 -20.78
C ASP A 6 -10.60 23.91 -22.22
N GLU A 7 -9.91 24.72 -23.01
CA GLU A 7 -10.23 25.01 -24.41
C GLU A 7 -10.28 23.74 -25.28
N HIS A 8 -9.42 22.76 -24.97
CA HIS A 8 -9.36 21.51 -25.73
C HIS A 8 -10.43 20.52 -25.26
N GLN A 9 -10.86 20.58 -23.99
CA GLN A 9 -11.99 19.78 -23.51
C GLN A 9 -13.29 20.18 -24.20
N ILE A 10 -13.49 21.48 -24.48
CA ILE A 10 -14.66 21.96 -25.23
C ILE A 10 -14.71 21.32 -26.62
N VAL A 11 -13.59 21.26 -27.35
CA VAL A 11 -13.52 20.62 -28.67
C VAL A 11 -13.79 19.12 -28.56
N LEU A 12 -13.29 18.46 -27.51
CA LEU A 12 -13.48 17.02 -27.32
C LEU A 12 -14.93 16.65 -26.98
N GLN A 13 -15.72 17.56 -26.39
CA GLN A 13 -17.15 17.31 -26.11
C GLN A 13 -17.98 17.10 -27.38
N GLU A 14 -17.57 17.71 -28.50
CA GLU A 14 -18.24 17.57 -29.80
C GLU A 14 -17.88 16.27 -30.53
N VAL A 15 -16.88 15.53 -30.04
CA VAL A 15 -16.42 14.29 -30.65
C VAL A 15 -17.21 13.09 -30.10
N PRO A 16 -17.94 12.32 -30.94
CA PRO A 16 -18.80 11.25 -30.45
C PRO A 16 -18.04 10.01 -29.95
N TRP A 17 -16.79 9.82 -30.39
CA TRP A 17 -15.98 8.65 -30.04
C TRP A 17 -14.58 9.06 -29.59
N LEU A 18 -14.30 8.84 -28.30
CA LEU A 18 -12.98 9.05 -27.73
C LEU A 18 -12.33 7.70 -27.42
N ILE A 19 -11.18 7.44 -28.04
CA ILE A 19 -10.35 6.26 -27.74
C ILE A 19 -9.16 6.73 -26.92
N MET A 20 -9.03 6.21 -25.70
CA MET A 20 -7.97 6.59 -24.77
C MET A 20 -7.04 5.41 -24.49
N LYS A 21 -5.74 5.66 -24.59
CA LYS A 21 -4.68 4.74 -24.15
C LYS A 21 -3.82 5.45 -23.12
N SER A 22 -3.84 4.97 -21.88
CA SER A 22 -3.04 5.53 -20.78
C SER A 22 -2.65 4.45 -19.78
N ASN A 23 -1.48 4.63 -19.16
CA ASN A 23 -0.99 3.84 -18.03
C ASN A 23 -0.78 4.71 -16.78
N ASN A 24 -1.31 5.95 -16.76
CA ASN A 24 -1.13 6.91 -15.67
C ASN A 24 -2.42 7.11 -14.88
N TYR A 25 -2.27 7.38 -13.58
CA TYR A 25 -3.35 7.92 -12.75
C TYR A 25 -3.41 9.44 -12.91
N PHE A 26 -4.21 9.91 -13.87
CA PHE A 26 -4.27 11.33 -14.25
C PHE A 26 -5.41 12.13 -13.58
N ILE A 27 -6.13 11.53 -12.63
CA ILE A 27 -7.19 12.20 -11.87
C ILE A 27 -6.72 13.55 -11.27
N PRO A 28 -5.53 13.67 -10.65
CA PRO A 28 -5.09 14.96 -10.11
C PRO A 28 -5.07 16.08 -11.15
N SER A 29 -4.71 15.76 -12.41
CA SER A 29 -4.69 16.73 -13.50
C SER A 29 -6.09 17.16 -13.95
N LEU A 30 -7.13 16.34 -13.72
CA LEU A 30 -8.52 16.72 -14.01
C LEU A 30 -9.02 17.83 -13.07
N PHE A 31 -8.55 17.85 -11.82
CA PHE A 31 -8.84 18.94 -10.88
C PHE A 31 -8.16 20.27 -11.25
N LEU A 32 -7.32 20.29 -12.29
CA LEU A 32 -6.71 21.51 -12.82
C LEU A 32 -7.47 22.07 -14.02
N ILE A 33 -8.49 21.37 -14.51
CA ILE A 33 -9.33 21.81 -15.63
C ILE A 33 -10.48 22.66 -15.06
N PRO A 34 -10.52 23.99 -15.31
CA PRO A 34 -11.50 24.90 -14.71
C PRO A 34 -12.95 24.44 -14.82
N SER A 35 -13.37 23.98 -16.01
CA SER A 35 -14.74 23.50 -16.24
C SER A 35 -15.12 22.25 -15.43
N PHE A 36 -14.15 21.46 -14.96
CA PHE A 36 -14.42 20.23 -14.20
C PHE A 36 -14.38 20.45 -12.68
N VAL A 37 -13.75 21.52 -12.20
CA VAL A 37 -13.45 21.73 -10.78
C VAL A 37 -14.70 21.71 -9.91
N GLN A 38 -15.78 22.37 -10.35
CA GLN A 38 -17.00 22.46 -9.56
C GLN A 38 -17.59 21.07 -9.30
N GLU A 39 -17.89 20.33 -10.38
CA GLU A 39 -18.45 18.98 -10.30
C GLU A 39 -17.55 18.03 -9.51
N LEU A 40 -16.23 18.07 -9.74
CA LEU A 40 -15.29 17.20 -9.04
C LEU A 40 -15.22 17.50 -7.53
N ASN A 41 -15.36 18.77 -7.12
CA ASN A 41 -15.41 19.12 -5.70
C ASN A 41 -16.74 18.69 -5.05
N ASP A 42 -17.84 18.75 -5.79
CA ASP A 42 -19.16 18.31 -5.32
C ASP A 42 -19.22 16.78 -5.15
N LEU A 43 -18.66 16.03 -6.11
CA LEU A 43 -18.55 14.58 -6.06
C LEU A 43 -17.53 14.09 -5.02
N PHE A 44 -16.40 14.79 -4.90
CA PHE A 44 -15.29 14.37 -4.06
C PHE A 44 -14.81 15.49 -3.12
N PRO A 45 -15.55 15.75 -2.02
CA PRO A 45 -15.12 16.73 -1.01
C PRO A 45 -13.73 16.41 -0.46
N GLU A 46 -13.43 15.12 -0.29
CA GLU A 46 -12.11 14.62 0.04
C GLU A 46 -11.34 14.23 -1.24
N LYS A 47 -10.57 15.17 -1.79
CA LYS A 47 -9.82 14.98 -3.05
C LYS A 47 -8.84 13.80 -3.02
N GLY A 48 -8.33 13.45 -1.84
CA GLY A 48 -7.45 12.30 -1.65
C GLY A 48 -8.14 10.94 -1.82
N ALA A 49 -9.47 10.90 -1.75
CA ALA A 49 -10.26 9.67 -1.70
C ALA A 49 -10.90 9.27 -3.04
N VAL A 50 -10.63 9.99 -4.15
CA VAL A 50 -11.24 9.70 -5.47
C VAL A 50 -11.04 8.23 -5.88
N PHE A 51 -9.79 7.75 -5.84
CA PHE A 51 -9.50 6.34 -6.16
C PHE A 51 -10.07 5.37 -5.12
N HIS A 52 -10.17 5.77 -3.85
CA HIS A 52 -10.80 4.94 -2.81
C HIS A 52 -12.27 4.67 -3.15
N TYR A 53 -13.04 5.69 -3.53
CA TYR A 53 -14.45 5.54 -3.87
C TYR A 53 -14.65 4.81 -5.20
N LEU A 54 -14.04 5.32 -6.28
CA LEU A 54 -14.24 4.76 -7.61
C LEU A 54 -13.62 3.37 -7.74
N GLY A 55 -12.47 3.13 -7.11
CA GLY A 55 -11.82 1.83 -7.13
C GLY A 55 -12.69 0.74 -6.50
N ARG A 56 -13.35 1.03 -5.38
CA ARG A 56 -14.27 0.09 -4.71
C ARG A 56 -15.57 -0.14 -5.46
N TYR A 57 -16.00 0.82 -6.27
CA TYR A 57 -17.18 0.70 -7.12
C TYR A 57 -16.90 -0.08 -8.40
N LEU A 58 -15.71 0.07 -8.98
CA LEU A 58 -15.36 -0.52 -10.29
C LEU A 58 -14.70 -1.89 -10.17
N PHE A 59 -13.81 -2.08 -9.20
CA PHE A 59 -12.96 -3.27 -9.13
C PHE A 59 -13.49 -4.29 -8.14
N HIS A 60 -14.16 -5.31 -8.68
CA HIS A 60 -14.58 -6.48 -7.93
C HIS A 60 -13.77 -7.71 -8.38
N PRO A 61 -13.07 -8.40 -7.46
CA PRO A 61 -12.32 -9.59 -7.82
C PRO A 61 -13.26 -10.70 -8.28
N THR A 62 -12.84 -11.48 -9.26
CA THR A 62 -13.53 -12.72 -9.65
C THR A 62 -13.45 -13.74 -8.51
N ASN A 63 -14.32 -14.75 -8.54
CA ASN A 63 -14.35 -15.79 -7.50
C ASN A 63 -13.01 -16.51 -7.31
N SER A 64 -12.23 -16.70 -8.39
CA SER A 64 -10.90 -17.33 -8.29
C SER A 64 -9.93 -16.46 -7.50
N VAL A 65 -9.86 -15.16 -7.80
CA VAL A 65 -9.02 -14.19 -7.09
C VAL A 65 -9.50 -14.01 -5.65
N TRP A 66 -10.81 -13.90 -5.44
CA TRP A 66 -11.40 -13.80 -4.12
C TRP A 66 -11.11 -15.03 -3.25
N GLY A 67 -11.11 -16.23 -3.85
CA GLY A 67 -10.71 -17.47 -3.18
C GLY A 67 -9.27 -17.44 -2.67
N LEU A 68 -8.33 -16.86 -3.43
CA LEU A 68 -6.94 -16.70 -2.99
C LEU A 68 -6.84 -15.73 -1.80
N ILE A 69 -7.49 -14.57 -1.90
CA ILE A 69 -7.50 -13.54 -0.85
C ILE A 69 -8.06 -14.09 0.46
N THR A 70 -9.25 -14.70 0.40
CA THR A 70 -9.98 -15.17 1.59
C THR A 70 -9.24 -16.30 2.30
N ARG A 71 -8.73 -17.29 1.56
CA ARG A 71 -7.99 -18.43 2.15
C ARG A 71 -6.72 -17.95 2.85
N TYR A 72 -5.95 -17.05 2.22
CA TYR A 72 -4.74 -16.51 2.83
C TYR A 72 -5.06 -15.70 4.09
N TYR A 73 -6.05 -14.80 4.00
CA TYR A 73 -6.46 -13.97 5.14
C TYR A 73 -6.91 -14.83 6.34
N ILE A 74 -7.81 -15.79 6.12
CA ILE A 74 -8.35 -16.64 7.19
C ILE A 74 -7.24 -17.49 7.84
N THR A 75 -6.32 -18.02 7.03
CA THR A 75 -5.27 -18.93 7.51
C THR A 75 -4.18 -18.20 8.28
N TYR A 76 -3.71 -17.05 7.78
CA TYR A 76 -2.48 -16.42 8.27
C TYR A 76 -2.70 -15.08 9.00
N LEU A 77 -3.80 -14.36 8.73
CA LEU A 77 -3.95 -12.96 9.18
C LEU A 77 -5.11 -12.76 10.17
N ALA A 78 -6.19 -13.54 10.05
CA ALA A 78 -7.45 -13.28 10.75
C ALA A 78 -7.35 -13.32 12.28
N LYS A 79 -6.45 -14.16 12.81
CA LYS A 79 -6.27 -14.36 14.26
C LYS A 79 -5.43 -13.28 14.95
N ALA A 80 -4.73 -12.44 14.20
CA ALA A 80 -3.84 -11.43 14.77
C ALA A 80 -4.61 -10.19 15.20
N ASP A 81 -4.27 -9.64 16.36
CA ASP A 81 -4.87 -8.40 16.88
C ASP A 81 -4.58 -7.21 15.95
N GLU A 82 -3.37 -7.15 15.41
CA GLU A 82 -2.90 -6.10 14.50
C GLU A 82 -2.31 -6.74 13.23
N LYS A 83 -2.53 -6.10 12.08
CA LYS A 83 -2.07 -6.59 10.76
C LYS A 83 -1.30 -5.49 10.07
N ILE A 84 -0.06 -5.78 9.68
CA ILE A 84 0.86 -4.83 9.05
C ILE A 84 1.19 -5.32 7.66
N GLY A 85 0.93 -4.48 6.65
CA GLY A 85 1.29 -4.76 5.26
C GLY A 85 2.58 -4.04 4.89
N ILE A 86 3.56 -4.77 4.35
CA ILE A 86 4.81 -4.22 3.82
C ILE A 86 4.90 -4.60 2.35
N GLN A 87 4.66 -3.62 1.47
CA GLN A 87 4.77 -3.78 0.03
C GLN A 87 6.17 -3.34 -0.42
N ILE A 88 6.95 -4.26 -0.98
CA ILE A 88 8.34 -4.03 -1.38
C ILE A 88 8.44 -4.14 -2.89
N ARG A 89 8.88 -3.06 -3.54
CA ARG A 89 9.21 -3.04 -4.97
C ARG A 89 10.53 -2.32 -5.17
N VAL A 90 11.56 -3.08 -5.56
CA VAL A 90 12.86 -2.53 -5.98
C VAL A 90 12.86 -2.43 -7.51
N LEU A 91 13.14 -1.25 -8.06
CA LEU A 91 13.09 -1.01 -9.51
C LEU A 91 14.42 -1.27 -10.22
N GLU A 92 15.51 -1.46 -9.48
CA GLU A 92 16.85 -1.71 -10.02
C GLU A 92 17.15 -3.22 -10.17
N THR A 93 17.94 -3.56 -11.18
CA THR A 93 18.16 -4.93 -11.68
C THR A 93 19.32 -5.70 -11.04
N ASP A 94 20.18 -5.09 -10.21
CA ASP A 94 21.43 -5.73 -9.79
C ASP A 94 21.75 -5.68 -8.28
N SER A 95 22.33 -6.80 -7.82
CA SER A 95 23.08 -7.01 -6.57
C SER A 95 22.33 -7.40 -5.29
N SER A 96 22.90 -8.42 -4.62
CA SER A 96 22.60 -8.84 -3.24
C SER A 96 22.86 -7.75 -2.19
N LEU A 97 23.73 -6.76 -2.50
CA LEU A 97 23.99 -5.60 -1.63
C LEU A 97 22.76 -4.69 -1.48
N LEU A 98 21.88 -4.64 -2.51
CA LEU A 98 20.63 -3.89 -2.43
C LEU A 98 19.65 -4.54 -1.44
N ILE A 99 19.65 -5.87 -1.32
CA ILE A 99 18.74 -6.57 -0.40
C ILE A 99 19.02 -6.13 1.04
N LYS A 100 20.30 -6.09 1.45
CA LYS A 100 20.66 -5.65 2.80
C LYS A 100 20.27 -4.20 3.04
N HIS A 101 20.63 -3.30 2.13
CA HIS A 101 20.32 -1.87 2.29
C HIS A 101 18.80 -1.61 2.34
N VAL A 102 18.02 -2.25 1.48
CA VAL A 102 16.55 -2.13 1.48
C VAL A 102 15.96 -2.75 2.75
N LEU A 103 16.50 -3.88 3.22
CA LEU A 103 16.10 -4.48 4.49
C LEU A 103 16.35 -3.53 5.66
N ASP A 104 17.55 -2.94 5.75
CA ASP A 104 17.91 -1.99 6.79
C ASP A 104 16.97 -0.77 6.78
N GLN A 105 16.60 -0.27 5.59
CA GLN A 105 15.60 0.80 5.45
C GLN A 105 14.21 0.39 5.94
N ILE A 106 13.76 -0.82 5.60
CA ILE A 106 12.46 -1.35 6.05
C ILE A 106 12.45 -1.43 7.58
N LEU A 107 13.49 -2.01 8.18
CA LEU A 107 13.62 -2.16 9.64
C LEU A 107 13.67 -0.81 10.35
N ALA A 108 14.47 0.12 9.85
CA ALA A 108 14.53 1.48 10.37
C ALA A 108 13.16 2.17 10.32
N CYS A 109 12.41 2.00 9.23
CA CYS A 109 11.07 2.56 9.08
C CYS A 109 10.08 1.95 10.08
N VAL A 110 9.97 0.62 10.14
CA VAL A 110 8.99 -0.04 11.01
C VAL A 110 9.27 0.17 12.50
N TRP A 111 10.54 0.29 12.90
CA TRP A 111 10.90 0.57 14.29
C TRP A 111 10.70 2.05 14.63
N LYS A 112 11.10 2.97 13.76
CA LYS A 112 10.91 4.41 13.98
C LYS A 112 9.42 4.77 14.11
N GLU A 113 8.58 4.18 13.27
CA GLU A 113 7.13 4.42 13.27
C GLU A 113 6.37 3.52 14.27
N ASN A 114 7.08 2.75 15.11
CA ASN A 114 6.52 1.84 16.11
C ASN A 114 5.52 0.81 15.54
N LEU A 115 5.69 0.43 14.27
CA LEU A 115 4.88 -0.59 13.60
C LEU A 115 5.27 -1.97 14.13
N LEU A 116 6.56 -2.26 14.28
CA LEU A 116 7.07 -3.52 14.83
C LEU A 116 7.97 -3.27 16.04
N PRO A 117 8.02 -4.20 17.01
CA PRO A 117 8.89 -4.07 18.16
C PRO A 117 10.36 -4.15 17.73
N LYS A 118 11.22 -3.34 18.34
CA LYS A 118 12.65 -3.46 18.15
C LYS A 118 13.14 -4.71 18.87
N ILE A 119 14.06 -5.42 18.24
CA ILE A 119 14.72 -6.59 18.82
C ILE A 119 15.96 -6.07 19.54
N GLU A 120 15.95 -6.13 20.87
CA GLU A 120 17.10 -5.73 21.70
C GLU A 120 17.82 -6.99 22.19
N GLU A 121 19.14 -7.02 21.99
CA GLU A 121 20.01 -8.07 22.54
C GLU A 121 20.30 -7.76 24.03
N GLN A 122 19.41 -8.19 24.95
CA GLN A 122 19.50 -8.19 26.44
C GLN A 122 19.30 -6.81 27.12
N GLU A 123 18.62 -6.63 28.27
CA GLU A 123 18.46 -7.40 29.53
C GLU A 123 16.97 -7.53 29.97
N PRO A 124 16.62 -8.44 30.91
CA PRO A 124 15.29 -8.48 31.50
C PRO A 124 15.04 -7.22 32.33
N GLU A 125 14.41 -6.21 31.73
CA GLU A 125 13.83 -5.12 32.51
C GLU A 125 12.87 -5.71 33.55
N ASN A 126 13.05 -5.33 34.82
CA ASN A 126 12.13 -5.67 35.90
C ASN A 126 10.73 -5.11 35.57
N ILE A 127 9.90 -5.90 34.90
CA ILE A 127 8.52 -5.50 34.57
C ILE A 127 7.76 -5.35 35.89
N PRO A 128 7.27 -4.15 36.24
CA PRO A 128 6.40 -3.98 37.41
C PRO A 128 5.13 -4.83 37.23
N SER A 129 4.71 -5.47 38.33
CA SER A 129 3.57 -6.39 38.41
C SER A 129 2.31 -5.86 37.71
N GLY A 130 2.13 -6.32 36.47
CA GLY A 130 0.97 -6.08 35.62
C GLY A 130 1.29 -6.57 34.22
N LYS A 131 0.99 -7.83 33.90
CA LYS A 131 1.25 -8.40 32.57
C LYS A 131 0.58 -7.52 31.51
N PRO A 132 1.33 -6.79 30.66
CA PRO A 132 0.70 -6.17 29.49
C PRO A 132 0.13 -7.30 28.63
N ILE A 133 -1.11 -7.14 28.18
CA ILE A 133 -1.74 -8.08 27.25
C ILE A 133 -0.84 -8.14 26.01
N LYS A 134 -0.17 -9.28 25.79
CA LYS A 134 0.66 -9.49 24.60
C LYS A 134 -0.24 -9.47 23.37
N ARG A 135 -0.26 -8.34 22.64
CA ARG A 135 -0.97 -8.24 21.35
C ARG A 135 -0.19 -8.98 20.28
N THR A 136 -0.90 -9.78 19.50
CA THR A 136 -0.36 -10.51 18.36
C THR A 136 -0.37 -9.63 17.12
N LYS A 137 0.77 -9.52 16.43
CA LYS A 137 0.88 -8.82 15.15
C LYS A 137 1.16 -9.82 14.03
N ALA A 138 0.42 -9.74 12.92
CA ALA A 138 0.73 -10.47 11.69
C ALA A 138 1.29 -9.52 10.65
N VAL A 139 2.39 -9.92 10.00
CA VAL A 139 3.06 -9.12 8.98
C VAL A 139 2.89 -9.78 7.62
N LEU A 140 2.22 -9.09 6.69
CA LEU A 140 2.09 -9.50 5.30
C LEU A 140 3.14 -8.77 4.46
N ILE A 141 4.11 -9.53 3.95
CA ILE A 141 5.17 -8.99 3.08
C ILE A 141 4.89 -9.41 1.64
N THR A 142 4.83 -8.45 0.73
CA THR A 142 4.69 -8.71 -0.72
C THR A 142 5.92 -8.17 -1.46
N SER A 143 6.67 -9.07 -2.11
CA SER A 143 7.87 -8.74 -2.88
C SER A 143 8.07 -9.76 -4.00
N LEU A 144 8.83 -9.39 -5.04
CA LEU A 144 9.30 -10.36 -6.04
C LEU A 144 10.38 -11.31 -5.48
N SER A 145 11.12 -10.89 -4.46
CA SER A 145 12.15 -11.69 -3.79
C SER A 145 11.70 -12.11 -2.40
N SER A 146 11.83 -13.39 -2.07
CA SER A 146 11.50 -13.93 -0.74
C SER A 146 12.50 -13.51 0.35
N GLY A 147 13.71 -13.08 -0.02
CA GLY A 147 14.79 -12.80 0.94
C GLY A 147 14.43 -11.76 2.00
N TYR A 148 13.57 -10.79 1.69
CA TYR A 148 13.08 -9.83 2.69
C TYR A 148 12.15 -10.47 3.72
N PHE A 149 11.27 -11.36 3.28
CA PHE A 149 10.37 -12.08 4.18
C PHE A 149 11.17 -13.04 5.07
N GLU A 150 12.09 -13.80 4.48
CA GLU A 150 12.94 -14.75 5.20
C GLU A 150 13.76 -14.04 6.28
N ALA A 151 14.48 -12.96 5.92
CA ALA A 151 15.30 -12.22 6.88
C ALA A 151 14.48 -11.61 8.04
N ILE A 152 13.31 -11.01 7.76
CA ILE A 152 12.46 -10.45 8.81
C ILE A 152 11.88 -11.56 9.70
N ARG A 153 11.42 -12.66 9.10
CA ARG A 153 10.89 -13.81 9.84
C ARG A 153 11.95 -14.38 10.78
N ASP A 154 13.15 -14.62 10.26
CA ASP A 154 14.23 -15.26 11.01
C ASP A 154 14.68 -14.35 12.18
N MET A 155 14.72 -13.03 11.97
CA MET A 155 15.03 -12.06 13.01
C MET A 155 14.09 -12.14 14.23
N TYR A 156 12.77 -12.16 14.00
CA TYR A 156 11.75 -12.28 15.06
C TYR A 156 11.53 -13.73 15.55
N TRP A 157 12.16 -14.71 14.91
CA TRP A 157 12.12 -16.11 15.34
C TRP A 157 13.30 -16.44 16.26
N GLU A 158 14.46 -15.84 16.00
CA GLU A 158 15.70 -16.03 16.76
C GLU A 158 15.74 -15.25 18.09
N HIS A 159 14.86 -14.25 18.27
CA HIS A 159 14.80 -13.36 19.44
C HIS A 159 13.36 -13.24 19.98
#